data_AF-A0A3E4QX54-F1
#
_entry.id   AF-A0A3E4QX54-F1
#
_cell.length_a   1.000
_cell.length_b   1.000
_cell.length_c   1.000
_cell.angle_alpha   90.00
_cell.angle_beta   90.00
_cell.angle_gamma   90.00
#
_symmetry.space_group_name_H-M   'P 1'
#
loop_
_entity.id
_entity.type
_entity.pdbx_description
1 polymer ?
#
loop_
_entity_poly.entity_id
_entity_poly.type
_entity_poly.pdbx_seq_one_letter_code
_entity_poly.pdbx_strand_id
1 'polypeptide(L)' 'MVKTVVCEKCGNTIEYEDKSVFEGNREFEEVVCPVCGNELCQVFTDLFPNPRVVKKHEGR' A
#
# COMPACT_ATOMS: atom_id res chain seq x y z
N MET A 1 -3.39 -2.81 10.38
CA MET A 1 -4.57 -3.57 9.96
C MET A 1 -4.37 -3.93 8.49
N VAL A 2 -5.05 -4.93 7.94
CA VAL A 2 -4.96 -5.17 6.48
C VAL A 2 -5.90 -4.16 5.80
N LYS A 3 -5.35 -3.33 4.91
CA LYS A 3 -6.08 -2.30 4.16
C LYS A 3 -5.98 -2.57 2.66
N THR A 4 -6.95 -2.06 1.92
CA THR A 4 -7.05 -2.24 0.47
C THR A 4 -7.20 -0.88 -0.21
N VAL A 5 -6.51 -0.71 -1.33
CA VAL A 5 -6.54 0.51 -2.16
C VAL A 5 -6.50 0.14 -3.64
N VAL A 6 -7.20 0.90 -4.48
CA VAL A 6 -7.12 0.75 -5.93
C VAL A 6 -6.08 1.71 -6.46
N CYS A 7 -5.10 1.21 -7.21
CA CYS A 7 -4.10 2.06 -7.84
C CYS A 7 -4.74 2.82 -9.02
N GLU A 8 -4.81 4.13 -8.96
CA GLU A 8 -5.41 4.96 -10.02
C GLU A 8 -4.67 4.88 -11.35
N LYS A 9 -3.36 4.59 -11.32
CA LYS A 9 -2.53 4.52 -12.52
C LYS A 9 -2.68 3.22 -13.31
N CYS A 10 -2.79 2.08 -12.62
CA CYS A 10 -2.84 0.77 -13.27
C CYS A 10 -4.14 -0.01 -13.03
N GLY A 11 -5.06 0.53 -12.23
CA GLY A 11 -6.34 -0.06 -11.87
C GLY A 11 -6.27 -1.26 -10.93
N ASN A 12 -5.07 -1.78 -10.62
CA ASN A 12 -4.92 -2.96 -9.78
C ASN A 12 -5.35 -2.66 -8.35
N THR A 13 -6.01 -3.62 -7.72
CA THR A 13 -6.34 -3.55 -6.29
C THR A 13 -5.18 -4.11 -5.49
N ILE A 14 -4.63 -3.28 -4.62
CA ILE A 14 -3.46 -3.54 -3.78
C ILE A 14 -3.90 -3.63 -2.33
N GLU A 15 -3.39 -4.62 -1.63
CA GLU A 15 -3.56 -4.76 -0.19
C GLU A 15 -2.22 -4.45 0.49
N TYR A 16 -2.27 -3.73 1.61
CA TYR A 16 -1.09 -3.43 2.42
C TYR A 16 -1.44 -3.51 3.90
N GLU A 17 -0.43 -3.72 4.73
CA GLU A 17 -0.57 -3.70 6.19
C GLU A 17 -0.01 -2.39 6.76
N ASP A 18 -0.79 -1.74 7.61
CA ASP A 18 -0.43 -0.49 8.29
C ASP A 18 -0.37 -0.63 9.82
N LYS A 19 0.03 -1.81 10.34
CA LYS A 19 0.18 -1.94 11.79
C LYS A 19 1.43 -1.17 12.22
N SER A 20 1.24 -0.18 13.06
CA SER A 20 2.27 0.26 13.99
C SER A 20 1.98 -0.36 15.37
N VAL A 21 2.97 -0.98 16.01
CA VAL A 21 2.89 -1.37 17.43
C VAL A 21 3.06 -0.14 18.34
N PHE A 22 3.57 0.99 17.82
CA PHE A 22 3.76 2.24 18.55
C PHE A 22 3.38 3.47 17.70
N GLU A 23 2.21 4.06 17.97
CA GLU A 23 1.80 5.33 17.34
C GLU A 23 2.82 6.44 17.65
N GLY A 24 3.34 7.11 16.62
CA GLY A 24 4.25 8.27 16.76
C GLY A 24 5.76 7.96 16.83
N ASN A 25 6.20 6.72 16.59
CA ASN A 25 7.61 6.34 16.74
C ASN A 25 8.47 6.48 15.46
N ARG A 26 7.88 6.80 14.28
CA ARG A 26 8.58 6.97 12.99
C ARG A 26 7.89 7.98 12.05
N GLU A 27 8.65 8.45 11.06
CA GLU A 27 8.17 9.24 9.91
C GLU A 27 7.17 8.44 9.05
N PHE A 28 6.42 9.12 8.19
CA PHE A 28 5.47 8.47 7.27
C PHE A 28 6.22 7.58 6.27
N GLU A 29 5.69 6.39 6.00
CA GLU A 29 6.20 5.49 4.95
C GLU A 29 5.28 5.50 3.74
N GLU A 30 5.86 5.56 2.54
CA GLU A 30 5.14 5.51 1.27
C GLU A 30 4.74 4.06 0.93
N VAL A 31 3.46 3.84 0.66
CA VAL A 31 2.97 2.59 0.09
C VAL A 31 3.01 2.70 -1.42
N VAL A 32 3.88 1.92 -2.06
CA VAL A 32 4.06 1.95 -3.52
C VAL A 32 3.36 0.79 -4.19
N CYS A 33 2.72 1.04 -5.33
CA CYS A 33 2.12 -0.02 -6.15
C CYS A 33 3.20 -0.98 -6.68
N PRO A 34 3.13 -2.29 -6.36
CA PRO A 34 4.15 -3.26 -6.76
C PRO A 34 4.13 -3.58 -8.26
N VAL A 35 3.15 -3.06 -9.01
CA VAL A 35 3.02 -3.28 -10.45
C VAL A 35 3.59 -2.12 -11.26
N CYS A 36 3.27 -0.88 -10.89
CA CYS A 36 3.57 0.29 -11.72
C CYS A 36 4.41 1.37 -11.02
N GLY A 37 4.78 1.16 -9.76
CA GLY A 37 5.59 2.10 -8.98
C GLY A 37 4.87 3.39 -8.56
N ASN A 38 3.56 3.49 -8.75
CA ASN A 38 2.80 4.66 -8.31
C ASN A 38 2.68 4.68 -6.78
N GLU A 39 2.93 5.82 -6.16
CA GLU A 39 2.60 6.05 -4.75
C GLU A 39 1.07 5.90 -4.57
N LEU A 40 0.65 5.15 -3.57
CA LEU A 40 -0.76 4.87 -3.29
C LEU A 40 -1.27 5.73 -2.13
N CYS A 41 -0.51 5.75 -1.04
CA CYS A 41 -0.78 6.55 0.15
C CYS A 41 0.43 6.52 1.09
N GLN A 42 0.36 7.32 2.15
CA GLN A 42 1.34 7.31 3.24
C GLN A 42 0.72 6.70 4.51
N VAL A 43 1.50 5.91 5.23
CA VAL A 43 1.05 5.20 6.44
C VAL A 43 2.04 5.32 7.58
N PHE A 44 1.53 5.26 8.81
CA PHE A 44 2.34 5.05 10.01
C PHE A 44 2.47 3.55 10.25
N THR A 45 3.68 3.02 10.16
CA THR A 45 3.97 1.60 10.34
C THR A 45 5.32 1.45 11.03
N ASP A 46 5.44 0.46 11.89
CA ASP A 46 6.71 0.13 12.57
C ASP A 46 7.61 -0.78 11.71
N LEU A 47 7.07 -1.33 10.63
CA LEU A 47 7.68 -2.19 9.63
C LEU A 47 7.44 -1.66 8.21
N PHE A 48 7.98 -2.33 7.19
CA PHE A 48 7.69 -1.99 5.80
C PHE A 48 6.21 -2.27 5.47
N PRO A 49 5.46 -1.31 4.92
CA PRO A 49 4.15 -1.60 4.38
C PRO A 49 4.39 -2.60 3.25
N ASN A 50 3.83 -3.80 3.35
CA ASN A 50 4.10 -4.89 2.41
C ASN A 50 2.98 -4.97 1.36
N PRO A 51 3.01 -4.14 0.29
CA PRO A 51 1.93 -4.07 -0.67
C PRO A 51 1.94 -5.30 -1.59
N ARG A 52 0.77 -5.92 -1.75
CA ARG A 52 0.57 -7.07 -2.63
C ARG A 52 -0.66 -6.87 -3.51
N VAL A 53 -0.60 -7.38 -4.74
CA VAL A 53 -1.76 -7.35 -5.65
C VAL A 53 -2.76 -8.41 -5.22
N VAL A 54 -3.98 -7.99 -4.93
CA VAL A 54 -5.10 -8.91 -4.58
C VAL A 54 -6.13 -9.02 -5.69
N LYS A 55 -6.20 -8.04 -6.59
CA LYS A 55 -6.99 -8.13 -7.82
C LYS A 55 -6.25 -7.43 -8.95
N LYS A 56 -6.05 -8.16 -10.05
CA LYS A 56 -5.49 -7.59 -11.27
C LYS A 56 -6.55 -6.82 -12.04
N HIS A 57 -6.17 -5.67 -12.58
CA HIS A 57 -6.97 -4.97 -13.56
C HIS A 57 -6.67 -5.56 -14.93
N GLU A 58 -7.64 -6.28 -15.49
CA GLU A 58 -7.61 -6.74 -16.87
C GLU A 58 -7.99 -5.57 -17.77
N GLY A 59 -7.02 -4.67 -17.97
CA GLY A 59 -7.08 -3.70 -19.06
C GLY A 59 -6.99 -4.47 -20.36
N ARG A 60 -8.12 -4.56 -21.05
CA ARG A 60 -8.29 -5.19 -22.36
C ARG A 60 -7.53 -4.44 -23.45
#